data_AF-A0A7C3WNL5-F1
#
_entry.id   AF-A0A7C3WNL5-F1
#
_cell.length_a   1.000
_cell.length_b   1.000
_cell.length_c   1.000
_cell.angle_alpha   90.00
_cell.angle_beta   90.00
_cell.angle_gamma   90.00
#
_symmetry.space_group_name_H-M   'P 1'
#
loop_
_entity.id
_entity.type
_entity.pdbx_description
1 polymer ?
#
loop_
_entity_poly.entity_id
_entity_poly.type
_entity_poly.pdbx_seq_one_letter_code
_entity_poly.pdbx_strand_id
1 'polypeptide(L)'
;MNEIGENHTNITEILKKLNLEEKIPEATLRFNAKKLKELGLIKFGDRFNKGEIAELTPLGLCLYEILNGKLKRLKNNTLNRGKK
;
A
#
# COMPACT_ATOMS: atom_id res chain seq x y z
N MET A 1 -15.94 1.05 -9.70
CA MET A 1 -15.16 0.11 -8.85
C MET A 1 -14.00 -0.35 -9.70
N ASN A 2 -12.81 0.22 -9.53
CA ASN A 2 -11.66 -0.19 -10.32
C ASN A 2 -10.96 -1.33 -9.60
N GLU A 3 -10.95 -2.47 -10.25
CA GLU A 3 -10.13 -3.63 -9.92
C GLU A 3 -8.69 -3.15 -9.77
N ILE A 4 -8.15 -3.27 -8.55
CA ILE A 4 -6.72 -3.15 -8.33
C ILE A 4 -6.17 -4.47 -8.86
N GLY A 5 -6.04 -4.56 -10.19
CA GLY A 5 -5.39 -5.67 -10.84
C GLY A 5 -4.03 -5.88 -10.18
N GLU A 6 -3.69 -7.13 -9.89
CA GLU A 6 -2.39 -7.58 -9.40
C GLU A 6 -1.31 -7.25 -10.45
N ASN A 7 -1.03 -5.96 -10.63
CA ASN A 7 0.08 -5.49 -11.44
C ASN A 7 1.32 -5.64 -10.59
N HIS A 8 1.86 -6.86 -10.59
CA HIS A 8 3.22 -7.16 -10.14
C HIS A 8 4.21 -6.40 -11.03
N THR A 9 4.37 -5.10 -10.79
CA THR A 9 5.22 -4.22 -11.58
C THR A 9 6.17 -3.44 -10.69
N ASN A 10 7.24 -2.94 -11.28
CA ASN A 10 8.23 -2.16 -10.56
C ASN A 10 7.66 -0.77 -10.20
N ILE A 11 8.23 -0.15 -9.17
CA ILE A 11 7.77 1.16 -8.70
C ILE A 11 7.81 2.23 -9.80
N THR A 12 8.78 2.18 -10.72
CA THR A 12 8.94 3.18 -11.78
C THR A 12 7.75 3.20 -12.71
N GLU A 13 7.25 2.03 -13.13
CA GLU A 13 6.07 1.93 -13.98
C GLU A 13 4.79 2.38 -13.26
N ILE A 14 4.66 2.09 -11.95
CA ILE A 14 3.56 2.63 -11.13
C ILE A 14 3.58 4.16 -11.12
N LEU A 15 4.75 4.77 -10.87
CA LEU A 15 4.86 6.23 -10.78
C LEU A 15 4.65 6.90 -12.15
N LYS A 16 5.10 6.30 -13.25
CA LYS A 16 4.80 6.80 -14.60
C LYS A 16 3.31 6.79 -14.88
N LYS A 17 2.62 5.69 -14.55
CA LYS A 17 1.17 5.58 -14.72
C LYS A 17 0.43 6.63 -13.89
N LEU A 18 0.79 6.78 -12.60
CA LEU A 18 0.21 7.80 -11.72
C LEU A 18 0.48 9.22 -12.20
N ASN A 19 1.65 9.50 -12.77
CA ASN A 19 1.93 10.81 -13.37
C ASN A 19 0.95 11.09 -14.51
N LEU A 20 0.72 10.13 -15.41
CA LEU A 20 -0.20 10.29 -16.53
C LEU A 20 -1.66 10.44 -16.07
N GLU A 21 -2.09 9.65 -15.10
CA GLU A 21 -3.48 9.64 -14.61
C GLU A 21 -3.82 10.88 -13.76
N GLU A 22 -2.95 11.22 -12.80
CA GLU A 22 -3.22 12.25 -11.80
C GLU A 22 -2.53 13.59 -12.11
N LYS A 23 -1.72 13.64 -13.18
CA LYS A 23 -0.90 14.81 -13.57
C LYS A 23 0.05 15.30 -12.46
N ILE A 24 0.46 14.40 -11.56
CA ILE A 24 1.40 14.71 -10.49
C ILE A 24 2.84 14.52 -11.00
N PRO A 25 3.75 15.49 -10.77
CA PRO A 25 5.14 15.37 -11.19
C PRO A 25 5.82 14.12 -10.64
N GLU A 26 6.59 13.44 -11.50
CA GLU A 26 7.27 12.18 -11.14
C GLU A 26 8.24 12.34 -9.96
N ALA A 27 8.86 13.52 -9.82
CA ALA A 27 9.71 13.85 -8.68
C ALA A 27 8.94 13.82 -7.34
N THR A 28 7.73 14.38 -7.33
CA THR A 28 6.82 14.36 -6.16
C THR A 28 6.37 12.94 -5.87
N LEU A 29 5.99 12.17 -6.89
CA LEU A 29 5.61 10.78 -6.75
C LEU A 29 6.76 9.93 -6.19
N ARG A 30 7.99 10.13 -6.68
CA ARG A 30 9.19 9.48 -6.13
C ARG A 30 9.44 9.86 -4.67
N PHE A 31 9.29 11.13 -4.32
CA PHE A 31 9.43 11.59 -2.94
C PHE A 31 8.41 10.90 -2.03
N ASN A 32 7.13 10.84 -2.43
CA ASN A 32 6.07 10.18 -1.68
C ASN A 32 6.33 8.68 -1.53
N ALA A 33 6.68 7.99 -2.62
CA ALA A 33 7.00 6.56 -2.59
C ALA A 33 8.18 6.27 -1.65
N LYS A 34 9.21 7.12 -1.65
CA LYS A 34 10.33 7.01 -0.72
C LYS A 34 9.86 7.16 0.73
N LYS A 35 9.00 8.14 1.03
CA LYS A 35 8.43 8.34 2.37
C LYS A 35 7.60 7.14 2.83
N LEU A 36 6.76 6.57 1.96
CA LEU A 36 5.98 5.38 2.26
C LEU A 36 6.88 4.15 2.53
N LYS A 37 7.99 4.01 1.80
CA LYS A 37 8.99 2.95 2.05
C LYS A 37 9.73 3.16 3.36
N GLU A 38 10.15 4.40 3.66
CA GLU A 38 10.79 4.78 4.93
C GLU A 38 9.88 4.48 6.15
N LEU A 39 8.57 4.67 5.99
CA LEU A 39 7.56 4.33 7.00
C LEU A 39 7.25 2.83 7.08
N GLY A 40 7.84 2.01 6.21
CA GLY A 40 7.60 0.57 6.17
C GLY A 40 6.20 0.19 5.66
N LEU A 41 5.55 1.05 4.88
CA LEU A 41 4.20 0.80 4.33
C LEU A 41 4.24 0.11 2.97
N ILE A 42 5.27 0.36 2.18
CA ILE A 42 5.52 -0.30 0.90
C ILE A 42 6.96 -0.79 0.83
N LYS A 43 7.20 -1.81 0.00
CA LYS A 43 8.53 -2.26 -0.39
C LYS A 43 8.64 -2.25 -1.91
N PHE A 44 9.84 -1.95 -2.40
CA PHE A 44 10.18 -2.00 -3.82
C PHE A 44 11.71 -1.96 -3.96
N GLY A 45 12.21 -2.42 -5.10
CA GLY A 45 13.64 -2.50 -5.39
C GLY A 45 14.38 -1.17 -5.36
N ASP A 46 15.66 -1.21 -5.01
CA ASP A 46 16.54 -0.06 -5.03
C ASP A 46 17.73 -0.27 -5.98
N ARG A 47 18.80 0.51 -5.81
CA ARG A 47 19.99 0.40 -6.65
C ARG A 47 20.72 -0.94 -6.51
N PHE A 48 20.53 -1.64 -5.39
CA PHE A 48 21.14 -2.94 -5.09
C PHE A 48 20.21 -4.09 -5.49
N ASN A 49 18.90 -3.89 -5.37
CA ASN A 49 17.89 -4.89 -5.72
C ASN A 49 17.03 -4.42 -6.90
N LYS A 50 17.67 -4.13 -8.04
CA LYS A 50 16.97 -3.71 -9.24
C LYS A 50 16.00 -4.81 -9.70
N GLY A 51 14.75 -4.44 -9.95
CA GLY A 51 13.72 -5.34 -10.50
C GLY A 51 12.77 -5.96 -9.47
N GLU A 52 12.95 -5.72 -8.17
CA GLU A 52 11.94 -6.13 -7.19
C GLU A 52 10.59 -5.42 -7.45
N ILE A 53 9.53 -6.22 -7.37
CA ILE A 53 8.14 -5.78 -7.52
C ILE A 53 7.76 -4.86 -6.36
N ALA A 54 7.00 -3.81 -6.68
CA ALA A 54 6.46 -2.92 -5.68
C ALA A 54 5.23 -3.55 -5.01
N GLU A 55 5.24 -3.65 -3.68
CA GLU A 55 4.17 -4.29 -2.91
C GLU A 55 3.86 -3.50 -1.62
N LEU A 56 2.63 -3.63 -1.13
CA LEU A 56 2.28 -3.24 0.22
C LEU A 56 2.94 -4.19 1.24
N THR A 57 3.43 -3.64 2.33
CA THR A 57 3.80 -4.47 3.49
C THR A 57 2.53 -4.87 4.26
N PRO A 58 2.60 -5.81 5.21
CA PRO A 58 1.45 -6.13 6.07
C PRO A 58 0.88 -4.89 6.78
N LEU A 59 1.75 -3.97 7.23
CA LEU A 59 1.33 -2.71 7.85
C LEU A 59 0.65 -1.78 6.84
N GLY A 60 1.21 -1.65 5.63
CA GLY A 60 0.62 -0.87 4.56
C GLY A 60 -0.74 -1.41 4.12
N LEU A 61 -0.88 -2.72 4.01
CA LEU A 61 -2.15 -3.38 3.68
C LEU A 61 -3.20 -3.12 4.77
N CYS A 62 -2.83 -3.25 6.05
CA CYS A 62 -3.73 -2.95 7.16
C CYS A 62 -4.24 -1.50 7.11
N LEU A 63 -3.36 -0.52 6.90
CA LEU A 63 -3.76 0.89 6.78
C LEU A 63 -4.63 1.13 5.55
N TYR A 64 -4.26 0.54 4.41
CA TYR A 64 -5.06 0.60 3.19
C TYR A 64 -6.48 0.06 3.43
N GLU A 65 -6.63 -1.08 4.13
CA GLU A 65 -7.94 -1.65 4.47
C GLU A 65 -8.74 -0.76 5.42
N ILE A 66 -8.10 -0.11 6.40
CA ILE A 66 -8.73 0.87 7.29
C ILE A 66 -9.30 2.03 6.48
N LEU A 67 -8.49 2.64 5.62
CA LEU A 67 -8.88 3.80 4.81
C LEU A 67 -10.00 3.48 3.81
N ASN A 68 -10.04 2.24 3.31
CA ASN A 68 -11.09 1.79 2.39
C ASN A 68 -12.33 1.23 3.09
N GLY A 69 -12.41 1.31 4.43
CA GLY A 69 -13.54 0.74 5.20
C GLY A 69 -13.68 -0.78 5.04
N LYS A 70 -12.63 -1.47 4.56
CA LYS A 70 -12.60 -2.91 4.33
C LYS A 70 -12.28 -3.70 5.60
N LEU A 71 -11.78 -3.03 6.64
CA LEU A 71 -11.61 -3.62 7.95
C LEU A 71 -13.01 -3.92 8.53
N LYS A 72 -13.53 -5.12 8.25
CA LYS A 72 -14.75 -5.62 8.91
C LYS A 72 -14.49 -5.53 10.40
N ARG A 73 -15.34 -4.76 11.11
CA ARG A 73 -15.35 -4.65 12.57
C ARG A 73 -14.99 -6.01 13.17
N LEU A 74 -13.82 -6.12 13.80
CA LEU A 74 -13.53 -7.11 14.84
C LEU A 74 -14.41 -6.83 16.09
N LYS A 75 -15.70 -6.52 15.90
CA LYS A 75 -16.66 -6.45 16.98
C LYS A 75 -17.43 -7.76 16.95
N ASN A 76 -17.11 -8.63 17.92
CA ASN A 76 -18.03 -9.33 18.81
C ASN A 76 -17.46 -10.69 19.24
N ASN A 77 -16.37 -10.75 20.03
CA ASN A 77 -16.04 -12.04 20.70
C ASN A 77 -15.28 -11.96 22.03
N THR A 78 -15.19 -10.81 22.71
CA THR A 78 -14.47 -10.71 24.00
C THR A 78 -15.25 -10.19 25.19
N LEU A 79 -16.59 -10.16 25.16
CA LEU A 79 -17.40 -9.81 26.34
C LEU A 79 -18.65 -10.69 26.44
N ASN A 80 -18.48 -12.01 26.56
CA ASN A 80 -19.55 -12.91 27.03
C ASN A 80 -19.04 -14.30 27.45
N ARG A 81 -17.97 -14.40 28.25
CA ARG A 81 -17.69 -15.61 29.03
C ARG A 81 -17.06 -15.20 30.36
N GLY A 82 -17.87 -15.25 31.43
CA GLY A 82 -17.39 -15.01 32.79
C GLY A 82 -18.39 -14.38 33.77
N LYS A 83 -19.70 -14.46 33.54
CA LYS A 83 -20.69 -14.40 34.63
C LYS A 83 -21.51 -15.67 34.61
N LYS A 84 -21.11 -16.63 35.43
CA LYS A 84 -21.99 -17.56 36.14
C LYS A 84 -21.25 -18.09 37.34
#